data_AF-A0A0Q7WH93-F1
#
_entry.id   AF-A0A0Q7WH93-F1
#
_cell.length_a   1.000
_cell.length_b   1.000
_cell.length_c   1.000
_cell.angle_alpha   90.00
_cell.angle_beta   90.00
_cell.angle_gamma   90.00
#
_symmetry.space_group_name_H-M   'P 1'
#
loop_
_entity.id
_entity.type
_entity.pdbx_description
1 polymer ?
#
loop_
_entity_poly.entity_id
_entity_poly.type
_entity_poly.pdbx_seq_one_letter_code
_entity_poly.pdbx_strand_id
1 'polypeptide(L)'
;MSPPRAPQRAIQRAPKPPRVYQRGVKKLTRVKFQDQTLHFTFPQSTGGSRRSANGFVALDQVPAFEGDSAWFEMELVEGHPWNYWRAMRQVEAPGDARA
;
A
#
# COMPACT_ATOMS: atom_id res chain seq x y z
N MET A 1 -47.48 23.73 -21.51
CA MET A 1 -46.13 24.33 -21.48
C MET A 1 -45.38 23.72 -20.31
N SER A 2 -44.23 23.08 -20.55
CA SER A 2 -43.39 22.50 -19.49
C SER A 2 -42.42 23.57 -18.96
N PRO A 3 -42.13 23.63 -17.64
CA PRO A 3 -41.21 24.63 -17.11
C PRO A 3 -39.76 24.27 -17.48
N PRO A 4 -38.86 25.27 -17.61
CA PRO A 4 -37.47 25.03 -17.96
C PRO A 4 -36.77 24.28 -16.82
N ARG A 5 -36.03 23.21 -17.17
CA ARG A 5 -35.21 22.45 -16.23
C ARG A 5 -34.10 23.37 -15.69
N ALA A 6 -34.09 23.58 -14.38
CA ALA A 6 -33.07 24.37 -13.71
C ALA A 6 -31.65 23.84 -14.02
N PRO A 7 -30.64 24.72 -14.22
CA PRO A 7 -29.28 24.30 -14.48
C PRO A 7 -28.74 23.56 -13.26
N GLN A 8 -28.45 22.28 -13.45
CA GLN A 8 -27.90 21.41 -12.42
C GLN A 8 -26.47 21.88 -12.12
N ARG A 9 -26.30 22.60 -11.01
CA ARG A 9 -25.00 23.12 -10.57
C ARG A 9 -24.06 21.93 -10.34
N ALA A 10 -23.00 21.82 -11.14
CA ALA A 10 -21.99 20.80 -10.96
C ALA A 10 -21.32 21.01 -9.59
N ILE A 11 -21.66 20.16 -8.62
CA ILE A 11 -21.01 20.15 -7.32
C ILE A 11 -19.62 19.55 -7.56
N GLN A 12 -18.58 20.37 -7.50
CA GLN A 12 -17.21 19.89 -7.46
C GLN A 12 -17.07 19.02 -6.22
N ARG A 13 -17.07 17.69 -6.41
CA ARG A 13 -16.87 16.75 -5.31
C ARG A 13 -15.41 16.85 -4.90
N ALA A 14 -15.16 17.10 -3.62
CA ALA A 14 -13.82 16.98 -3.06
C ALA A 14 -13.24 15.60 -3.42
N PRO A 15 -11.93 15.50 -3.74
CA PRO A 15 -11.32 14.24 -4.09
C PRO A 15 -11.52 13.25 -2.94
N LYS A 16 -12.14 12.11 -3.24
CA LYS A 16 -12.36 11.03 -2.28
C LYS A 16 -11.00 10.41 -1.93
N PRO A 17 -10.72 10.08 -0.67
CA PRO A 17 -9.52 9.33 -0.33
C PRO A 17 -9.50 7.98 -1.08
N PRO A 18 -8.33 7.48 -1.47
CA PRO A 18 -8.22 6.24 -2.21
C PRO A 18 -8.75 5.07 -1.38
N ARG A 19 -9.39 4.11 -2.05
CA ARG A 19 -9.93 2.92 -1.38
C ARG A 19 -8.79 2.00 -0.91
N VAL A 20 -8.98 1.37 0.24
CA VAL A 20 -8.11 0.29 0.72
C VAL A 20 -8.80 -1.06 0.45
N TYR A 21 -8.13 -1.95 -0.27
CA TYR A 21 -8.64 -3.27 -0.65
C TYR A 21 -8.22 -4.37 0.33
N GLN A 22 -7.01 -4.27 0.88
CA GLN A 22 -6.46 -5.27 1.81
C GLN A 22 -5.62 -4.59 2.87
N ARG A 23 -5.57 -5.21 4.06
CA ARG A 23 -4.66 -4.85 5.15
C ARG A 23 -4.00 -6.10 5.72
N GLY A 24 -2.78 -5.99 6.21
CA GLY A 24 -2.14 -7.08 6.95
C GLY A 24 -0.73 -6.75 7.39
N VAL A 25 -0.25 -7.49 8.39
CA VAL A 25 1.13 -7.39 8.86
C VAL A 25 2.03 -8.20 7.92
N LYS A 26 3.08 -7.58 7.40
CA LYS A 26 4.01 -8.20 6.46
C LYS A 26 5.45 -7.82 6.80
N LYS A 27 6.36 -8.76 6.60
CA LYS A 27 7.80 -8.50 6.72
C LYS A 27 8.31 -7.91 5.42
N LEU A 28 8.72 -6.64 5.45
CA LEU A 28 9.39 -5.98 4.33
C LEU A 28 10.89 -6.26 4.39
N THR A 29 11.48 -6.56 3.24
CA THR A 29 12.92 -6.76 3.06
C THR A 29 13.47 -5.76 2.04
N ARG A 30 14.56 -5.08 2.40
CA ARG A 30 15.30 -4.16 1.52
C ARG A 30 15.94 -4.92 0.38
N VAL A 31 15.72 -4.45 -0.84
CA VAL A 31 16.51 -4.82 -2.01
C VAL A 31 17.47 -3.67 -2.30
N LYS A 32 18.77 -3.95 -2.26
CA LYS A 32 19.83 -2.95 -2.44
C LYS A 32 20.66 -3.22 -3.69
N PHE A 33 21.20 -2.17 -4.28
CA PHE A 33 22.24 -2.22 -5.30
C PHE A 33 23.27 -1.13 -5.01
N GLN A 34 24.56 -1.50 -4.90
CA GLN A 34 25.65 -0.57 -4.56
C GLN A 34 25.30 0.35 -3.37
N ASP A 35 24.87 -0.27 -2.26
CA ASP A 35 24.45 0.39 -1.01
C ASP A 35 23.19 1.29 -1.07
N GLN A 36 22.58 1.47 -2.24
CA GLN A 36 21.32 2.18 -2.40
C GLN A 36 20.13 1.21 -2.32
N THR A 37 19.11 1.59 -1.55
CA THR A 37 17.85 0.82 -1.51
C THR A 37 17.07 1.11 -2.80
N LEU A 38 16.73 0.08 -3.57
CA LEU A 38 15.98 0.19 -4.82
C LEU A 38 14.47 0.08 -4.61
N HIS A 39 14.06 -0.86 -3.76
CA HIS A 39 12.66 -1.10 -3.38
C HIS A 39 12.62 -2.09 -2.21
N PHE A 40 11.42 -2.35 -1.70
CA PHE A 40 11.17 -3.36 -0.69
C PHE A 40 10.33 -4.50 -1.27
N THR A 41 10.51 -5.70 -0.73
CA THR A 41 9.70 -6.87 -1.10
C THR A 41 9.11 -7.55 0.13
N PHE A 42 8.03 -8.30 -0.07
CA PHE A 42 7.46 -9.18 0.95
C PHE A 42 6.84 -10.44 0.32
N PRO A 43 6.77 -11.57 1.04
CA PRO A 43 6.06 -12.75 0.57
C PRO A 43 4.56 -12.49 0.44
N GLN A 44 3.99 -12.76 -0.74
CA GLN A 44 2.56 -12.60 -0.95
C GLN A 44 1.83 -13.94 -0.72
N SER A 45 1.10 -14.05 0.38
CA SER A 45 0.21 -15.18 0.67
C SER A 45 -1.10 -15.07 -0.13
N THR A 46 -1.03 -15.50 -1.40
CA THR A 46 -2.16 -16.07 -2.16
C THR A 46 -3.19 -15.10 -2.81
N GLY A 47 -3.52 -15.40 -4.07
CA GLY A 47 -4.84 -15.10 -4.68
C GLY A 47 -4.85 -14.25 -5.95
N GLY A 48 -3.94 -13.28 -6.09
CA GLY A 48 -3.89 -12.36 -7.23
C GLY A 48 -2.64 -12.56 -8.06
N SER A 49 -2.79 -13.24 -9.21
CA SER A 49 -1.72 -13.63 -10.16
C SER A 49 -0.69 -14.60 -9.57
N ARG A 50 -0.74 -15.87 -10.03
CA ARG A 50 0.29 -16.93 -9.81
C ARG A 50 1.72 -16.53 -10.24
N ARG A 51 1.94 -15.32 -10.76
CA ARG A 51 3.16 -14.93 -11.47
C ARG A 51 4.23 -14.25 -10.59
N SER A 52 3.92 -13.81 -9.37
CA SER A 52 4.95 -13.25 -8.48
C SER A 52 4.77 -13.76 -7.05
N ALA A 53 5.80 -14.47 -6.55
CA ALA A 53 5.86 -14.92 -5.15
C ALA A 53 5.99 -13.74 -4.16
N ASN A 54 6.41 -12.56 -4.66
CA ASN A 54 6.69 -11.38 -3.86
C ASN A 54 5.85 -10.18 -4.33
N GLY A 55 5.38 -9.39 -3.36
CA GLY A 55 4.91 -8.04 -3.60
C GLY A 55 6.07 -7.04 -3.58
N PHE A 56 5.94 -5.95 -4.34
CA PHE A 56 6.93 -4.88 -4.43
C PHE A 56 6.37 -3.60 -3.82
N VAL A 57 7.21 -2.85 -3.11
CA VAL A 57 6.86 -1.58 -2.48
C VAL A 57 7.94 -0.54 -2.79
N ALA A 58 7.50 0.62 -3.26
CA ALA A 58 8.38 1.76 -3.56
C ALA A 58 8.90 2.43 -2.28
N LEU A 59 10.00 3.17 -2.38
CA LEU A 59 10.68 3.76 -1.23
C LEU A 59 9.83 4.78 -0.48
N ASP A 60 9.12 5.62 -1.22
CA ASP A 60 8.24 6.66 -0.72
C ASP A 60 7.00 6.11 0.00
N GLN A 61 6.71 4.82 -0.19
CA GLN A 61 5.61 4.11 0.46
C GLN A 61 6.04 3.36 1.72
N VAL A 62 7.29 3.51 2.16
CA VAL A 62 7.83 2.85 3.36
C VAL A 62 8.45 3.87 4.31
N PRO A 63 7.97 3.98 5.55
CA PRO A 63 8.62 4.78 6.58
C PRO A 63 10.09 4.36 6.78
N ALA A 64 10.96 5.30 7.16
CA ALA A 64 12.34 4.97 7.48
C ALA A 64 12.42 3.98 8.66
N PHE A 65 13.33 3.00 8.57
CA PHE A 65 13.60 2.03 9.62
C PHE A 65 15.06 1.56 9.56
N GLU A 66 15.55 0.92 10.62
CA GLU A 66 16.91 0.40 10.69
C GLU A 66 17.00 -1.07 10.28
N GLY A 67 18.17 -1.48 9.76
CA GLY A 67 18.42 -2.86 9.32
C GLY A 67 17.85 -3.20 7.94
N ASP A 68 17.91 -4.48 7.58
CA ASP A 68 17.54 -4.93 6.22
C ASP A 68 16.09 -5.39 6.10
N SER A 69 15.44 -5.71 7.22
CA SER A 69 14.04 -6.12 7.22
C SER A 69 13.33 -5.70 8.50
N ALA A 70 12.05 -5.38 8.39
CA ALA A 70 11.19 -5.08 9.53
C ALA A 70 9.73 -5.44 9.22
N TRP A 71 8.93 -5.58 10.28
CA TRP A 71 7.51 -5.86 10.16
C TRP A 71 6.73 -4.56 10.05
N PHE A 72 5.77 -4.54 9.13
CA PHE A 72 4.93 -3.38 8.89
C PHE A 72 3.47 -3.77 8.80
N GLU A 73 2.61 -2.88 9.29
CA GLU A 73 1.20 -2.88 8.91
C GLU A 73 1.10 -2.31 7.48
N MET A 74 0.66 -3.15 6.55
CA MET A 74 0.61 -2.86 5.11
C MET A 74 -0.83 -2.72 4.62
N GLU A 75 -1.05 -1.85 3.64
CA GLU A 75 -2.32 -1.69 2.94
C GLU A 75 -2.16 -1.81 1.42
N LEU A 76 -3.08 -2.51 0.75
CA LEU A 76 -3.25 -2.45 -0.70
C LEU A 76 -4.23 -1.33 -1.05
N VAL A 77 -3.71 -0.27 -1.63
CA VAL A 77 -4.42 0.98 -1.90
C VAL A 77 -4.77 1.08 -3.38
N GLU A 78 -5.93 1.66 -3.66
CA GLU A 78 -6.36 2.05 -5.01
C GLU A 78 -5.38 3.06 -5.61
N GLY A 79 -4.89 2.72 -6.80
CA GLY A 79 -3.97 3.57 -7.55
C GLY A 79 -4.23 3.46 -9.04
N HIS A 80 -3.73 4.46 -9.79
CA HIS A 80 -3.78 4.47 -11.24
C HIS A 80 -2.35 4.48 -11.80
N PRO A 81 -2.00 3.61 -12.76
CA PRO A 81 -2.87 2.64 -13.44
C PRO A 81 -3.15 1.34 -12.65
N TRP A 82 -2.45 1.09 -11.54
CA TRP A 82 -2.60 -0.13 -10.74
C TRP A 82 -2.67 0.17 -9.25
N ASN A 83 -3.32 -0.73 -8.50
CA ASN A 83 -3.26 -0.72 -7.04
C ASN A 83 -1.82 -0.95 -6.56
N TYR A 84 -1.47 -0.34 -5.44
CA TYR A 84 -0.12 -0.41 -4.89
C TYR A 84 -0.15 -0.69 -3.39
N TRP A 85 0.92 -1.29 -2.89
CA TRP A 85 1.10 -1.52 -1.46
C TRP A 85 1.78 -0.31 -0.80
N ARG A 86 1.36 0.04 0.41
CA ARG A 86 2.07 1.00 1.27
C ARG A 86 2.21 0.48 2.69
N ALA A 87 3.32 0.82 3.34
CA ALA A 87 3.51 0.61 4.76
C ALA A 87 2.97 1.80 5.55
N MET A 88 2.13 1.50 6.54
CA MET A 88 1.53 2.50 7.42
C MET A 88 2.44 2.81 8.60
N ARG A 89 2.93 1.77 9.27
CA ARG A 89 3.81 1.87 10.45
C ARG A 89 4.59 0.59 10.66
N GLN A 90 5.77 0.72 11.24
CA GLN A 90 6.54 -0.41 11.75
C GLN A 90 5.82 -1.01 12.96
N VAL A 91 5.80 -2.34 13.04
CA VAL A 91 5.19 -3.11 14.13
C VAL A 91 6.16 -4.20 14.60
N GLU A 92 5.86 -4.80 15.73
CA GLU A 92 6.59 -5.98 16.22
C GLU A 92 6.25 -7.21 15.37
N ALA A 93 7.10 -8.23 15.46
CA ALA A 93 6.86 -9.48 14.76
C ALA A 93 5.56 -10.14 15.25
N PRO A 94 4.69 -10.64 14.35
CA PRO A 94 3.52 -11.39 14.73
C PRO A 94 3.95 -12.73 15.34
N GLY A 95 4.15 -12.73 16.66
CA GLY A 95 4.72 -13.82 17.44
C GLY A 95 5.47 -13.36 18.69
N ASP A 96 5.93 -12.10 18.72
CA ASP A 96 6.68 -11.52 19.87
C ASP A 96 5.79 -10.74 20.86
N ALA A 97 4.46 -10.75 20.69
CA ALA A 97 3.53 -10.29 21.70
C ALA A 97 3.39 -11.34 22.84
N ARG A 98 4.44 -11.52 23.62
CA ARG A 98 4.43 -12.22 24.91
C ARG A 98 5.25 -11.44 25.94
N ALA A 99 4.61 -10.50 26.62
CA ALA A 99 4.89 -10.10 28.00
C ALA A 99 3.67 -9.36 28.56
#